data_AF-A0A662V0P4-F1
#
_entry.id   AF-A0A662V0P4-F1
#
_cell.length_a   1.000
_cell.length_b   1.000
_cell.length_c   1.000
_cell.angle_alpha   90.00
_cell.angle_beta   90.00
_cell.angle_gamma   90.00
#
_symmetry.space_group_name_H-M   'P 1'
#
loop_
_entity.id
_entity.type
_entity.pdbx_description
1 polymer ?
#
loop_
_entity_poly.entity_id
_entity_poly.type
_entity_poly.pdbx_seq_one_letter_code
_entity_poly.pdbx_strand_id
1 'polypeptide(L)'
;MDPREILSSRSGIEFVMGDVLRVLAVCMGALWLPELVAEVSGFRRTLGEDIPNPKDVEKAVMKLRDLGYVTVKEGIRATMGPKGEQTILIRLVRSPELIEALSEDDRLGRYMRIWDEVLRGFR
;
A
#
# COMPACT_ATOMS: atom_id res chain seq x y z
N MET A 1 13.93 -11.83 0.09
CA MET A 1 14.06 -10.44 0.57
C MET A 1 13.19 -10.33 1.80
N ASP A 2 13.77 -9.95 2.92
CA ASP A 2 13.09 -9.81 4.22
C ASP A 2 12.11 -8.61 4.18
N PRO A 3 10.94 -8.67 4.84
CA PRO A 3 10.01 -7.54 4.85
C PRO A 3 10.64 -6.26 5.43
N ARG A 4 11.55 -6.36 6.41
CA ARG A 4 12.28 -5.22 6.98
C ARG A 4 13.22 -4.59 5.97
N GLU A 5 13.85 -5.38 5.09
CA GLU A 5 14.68 -4.84 3.99
C GLU A 5 13.82 -3.98 3.05
N ILE A 6 12.63 -4.47 2.66
CA ILE A 6 11.70 -3.72 1.81
C ILE A 6 11.26 -2.42 2.49
N LEU A 7 10.84 -2.49 3.75
CA LEU A 7 10.34 -1.35 4.50
C LEU A 7 11.44 -0.32 4.80
N SER A 8 12.67 -0.76 5.01
CA SER A 8 13.82 0.12 5.23
C SER A 8 14.30 0.84 3.97
N SER A 9 13.92 0.36 2.77
CA SER A 9 14.31 0.99 1.50
C SER A 9 13.86 2.46 1.41
N ARG A 10 14.67 3.26 0.69
CA ARG A 10 14.50 4.71 0.50
C ARG A 10 14.56 5.15 -0.96
N SER A 11 14.72 4.22 -1.89
CA SER A 11 14.79 4.52 -3.33
C SER A 11 14.35 3.33 -4.17
N GLY A 12 14.14 3.57 -5.46
CA GLY A 12 13.81 2.53 -6.43
C GLY A 12 12.44 1.88 -6.20
N ILE A 13 12.27 0.70 -6.78
CA ILE A 13 11.00 -0.02 -6.77
C ILE A 13 10.69 -0.60 -5.40
N GLU A 14 11.72 -0.97 -4.63
CA GLU A 14 11.63 -1.49 -3.27
C GLU A 14 11.00 -0.46 -2.32
N PHE A 15 11.27 0.83 -2.56
CA PHE A 15 10.64 1.89 -1.78
C PHE A 15 9.12 1.97 -2.01
N VAL A 16 8.69 1.82 -3.27
CA VAL A 16 7.26 1.75 -3.65
C VAL A 16 6.61 0.47 -3.12
N MET A 17 7.34 -0.66 -3.12
CA MET A 17 6.88 -1.90 -2.50
C MET A 17 6.58 -1.70 -1.01
N GLY A 18 7.47 -1.00 -0.29
CA GLY A 18 7.21 -0.65 1.10
C GLY A 18 5.93 0.16 1.28
N ASP A 19 5.66 1.14 0.41
CA ASP A 19 4.42 1.93 0.49
C ASP A 19 3.17 1.09 0.22
N VAL A 20 3.22 0.17 -0.74
CA VAL A 20 2.12 -0.76 -1.02
C VAL A 20 1.78 -1.59 0.22
N LEU A 21 2.79 -2.13 0.91
CA LEU A 21 2.57 -2.91 2.14
C LEU A 21 1.94 -2.08 3.25
N ARG A 22 2.43 -0.85 3.46
CA ARG A 22 1.90 0.08 4.49
C ARG A 22 0.45 0.47 4.21
N VAL A 23 0.16 0.84 2.97
CA VAL A 23 -1.20 1.24 2.55
C VAL A 23 -2.17 0.08 2.71
N LEU A 24 -1.80 -1.12 2.24
CA LEU A 24 -2.65 -2.28 2.44
C LEU A 24 -2.87 -2.56 3.93
N ALA A 25 -1.86 -2.40 4.78
CA ALA A 25 -1.99 -2.60 6.22
C ALA A 25 -3.02 -1.65 6.86
N VAL A 26 -3.05 -0.38 6.46
CA VAL A 26 -4.02 0.60 6.97
C VAL A 26 -5.42 0.38 6.38
N CYS A 27 -5.51 0.01 5.10
CA CYS A 27 -6.78 -0.19 4.39
C CYS A 27 -7.34 -1.62 4.58
N MET A 28 -7.26 -2.16 5.79
CA MET A 28 -7.81 -3.49 6.17
C MET A 28 -7.26 -4.70 5.39
N GLY A 29 -6.17 -4.52 4.64
CA GLY A 29 -5.43 -5.59 3.97
C GLY A 29 -5.88 -5.92 2.55
N ALA A 30 -6.81 -5.18 1.94
CA ALA A 30 -7.26 -5.47 0.58
C ALA A 30 -7.73 -4.22 -0.17
N LEU A 31 -7.24 -4.03 -1.40
CA LEU A 31 -7.64 -2.93 -2.29
C LEU A 31 -7.64 -3.38 -3.75
N TRP A 32 -8.52 -2.80 -4.56
CA TRP A 32 -8.40 -2.91 -6.02
C TRP A 32 -7.23 -2.04 -6.51
N LEU A 33 -6.58 -2.39 -7.62
CA LEU A 33 -5.40 -1.66 -8.11
C LEU A 33 -5.62 -0.13 -8.24
N PRO A 34 -6.75 0.37 -8.79
CA PRO A 34 -6.97 1.82 -8.88
C PRO A 34 -7.08 2.50 -7.50
N GLU A 35 -7.66 1.82 -6.51
CA GLU A 35 -7.70 2.31 -5.12
C GLU A 35 -6.31 2.32 -4.53
N LEU A 36 -5.57 1.22 -4.67
CA LEU A 36 -4.21 1.13 -4.15
C LEU A 36 -3.30 2.25 -4.71
N VAL A 37 -3.41 2.56 -6.01
CA VAL A 37 -2.68 3.67 -6.63
C VAL A 37 -3.06 5.01 -6.00
N ALA A 38 -4.35 5.25 -5.78
CA ALA A 38 -4.84 6.47 -5.14
C ALA A 38 -4.36 6.59 -3.69
N GLU A 39 -4.45 5.51 -2.92
CA GLU A 39 -4.06 5.46 -1.51
C GLU A 39 -2.54 5.57 -1.32
N VAL A 40 -1.73 4.96 -2.19
CA VAL A 40 -0.26 5.17 -2.20
C VAL A 40 0.08 6.62 -2.51
N SER A 41 -0.64 7.24 -3.45
CA SER A 41 -0.46 8.67 -3.75
C SER A 41 -0.84 9.55 -2.56
N GLY A 42 -1.94 9.22 -1.88
CA GLY A 42 -2.36 9.88 -0.65
C GLY A 42 -1.34 9.75 0.47
N PHE A 43 -0.85 8.53 0.71
CA PHE A 43 0.19 8.22 1.69
C PHE A 43 1.45 9.08 1.47
N ARG A 44 1.98 9.12 0.25
CA ARG A 44 3.15 9.94 -0.11
C ARG A 44 2.89 11.43 0.08
N ARG A 45 1.73 11.91 -0.35
CA ARG A 45 1.33 13.31 -0.18
C ARG A 45 1.25 13.71 1.28
N THR A 46 0.66 12.87 2.14
CA THR A 46 0.59 13.10 3.59
C THR A 46 1.98 13.19 4.22
N LEU A 47 2.94 12.41 3.75
CA LEU A 47 4.32 12.46 4.23
C LEU A 47 5.16 13.60 3.62
N GLY A 48 4.62 14.33 2.64
CA GLY A 48 5.30 15.42 1.94
C GLY A 48 6.33 14.93 0.92
N GLU A 49 6.06 13.80 0.26
CA GLU A 49 7.00 13.10 -0.61
C GLU A 49 6.48 12.98 -2.05
N ASP A 50 7.40 12.69 -2.98
CA ASP A 50 7.08 12.49 -4.38
C ASP A 50 6.14 11.29 -4.59
N ILE A 51 5.16 11.51 -5.45
CA ILE A 51 4.14 10.51 -5.76
C ILE A 51 4.69 9.56 -6.85
N PRO A 52 4.72 8.24 -6.62
CA PRO A 52 5.19 7.29 -7.61
C PRO A 52 4.27 7.22 -8.82
N ASN A 53 4.82 6.83 -9.96
CA ASN A 53 4.00 6.57 -11.14
C ASN A 53 3.07 5.37 -10.88
N PRO A 54 1.80 5.39 -11.34
CA PRO A 54 0.90 4.24 -11.24
C PRO A 54 1.51 2.92 -11.74
N LYS A 55 2.33 2.96 -12.79
CA LYS A 55 3.03 1.78 -13.33
C LYS A 55 4.07 1.21 -12.36
N ASP A 56 4.70 2.05 -11.55
CA ASP A 56 5.64 1.59 -10.53
C ASP A 56 4.90 0.93 -9.36
N VAL A 57 3.70 1.43 -9.00
CA VAL A 57 2.84 0.78 -8.01
C VAL A 57 2.42 -0.61 -8.50
N GLU A 58 1.97 -0.73 -9.75
CA GLU A 58 1.62 -2.02 -10.35
C GLU A 58 2.83 -2.98 -10.38
N LYS A 59 4.00 -2.49 -10.80
CA LYS A 59 5.24 -3.28 -10.80
C LYS A 59 5.64 -3.73 -9.39
N ALA A 60 5.48 -2.86 -8.39
CA ALA A 60 5.73 -3.19 -6.99
C ALA A 60 4.78 -4.27 -6.47
N VAL A 61 3.50 -4.20 -6.81
CA VAL A 61 2.50 -5.26 -6.49
C VAL A 61 2.94 -6.61 -7.07
N MET A 62 3.34 -6.65 -8.34
CA MET A 62 3.74 -7.90 -8.98
C MET A 62 5.00 -8.50 -8.34
N LYS A 63 5.98 -7.66 -7.99
CA LYS A 63 7.16 -8.11 -7.23
C LYS A 63 6.80 -8.64 -5.84
N LEU A 64 5.92 -7.94 -5.12
CA LEU A 64 5.46 -8.39 -3.80
C LEU A 64 4.68 -9.70 -3.86
N ARG A 65 3.91 -9.91 -4.94
CA ARG A 65 3.23 -11.18 -5.21
C ARG A 65 4.24 -12.31 -5.37
N ASP A 66 5.27 -12.09 -6.18
CA ASP A 66 6.30 -13.09 -6.45
C ASP A 66 7.11 -13.43 -5.18
N LEU A 67 7.22 -12.47 -4.26
CA LEU A 67 7.83 -12.65 -2.93
C LEU A 67 6.87 -13.25 -1.89
N GLY A 68 5.58 -13.43 -2.21
CA GLY A 68 4.58 -14.02 -1.31
C GLY A 68 3.99 -13.08 -0.26
N TYR A 69 4.22 -11.77 -0.35
CA TYR A 69 3.70 -10.79 0.62
C TYR A 69 2.29 -10.29 0.28
N VAL A 70 1.87 -10.46 -0.99
CA VAL A 70 0.50 -10.16 -1.42
C VAL A 70 -0.03 -11.28 -2.31
N THR A 71 -1.34 -11.41 -2.37
CA THR A 71 -2.05 -12.19 -3.39
C THR A 71 -2.74 -11.24 -4.37
N VAL A 72 -2.85 -11.68 -5.62
CA VAL A 72 -3.49 -10.91 -6.70
C VAL A 72 -4.56 -11.79 -7.34
N LYS A 73 -5.76 -11.24 -7.52
CA LYS A 73 -6.88 -11.91 -8.17
C LYS A 73 -7.53 -10.98 -9.19
N GLU A 74 -7.67 -11.41 -10.45
CA GLU A 74 -8.46 -10.69 -11.45
C GLU A 74 -9.94 -10.63 -11.06
N GLY A 75 -10.59 -9.52 -11.38
CA GLY A 75 -12.01 -9.35 -11.12
C GLY A 75 -12.59 -8.09 -11.77
N ILE A 76 -13.88 -7.89 -11.53
CA ILE A 76 -14.58 -6.69 -11.96
C ILE A 76 -14.91 -5.88 -10.71
N ARG A 77 -14.36 -4.67 -10.62
CA ARG A 77 -14.71 -3.71 -9.59
C ARG A 77 -15.98 -2.96 -9.99
N ALA A 78 -16.89 -2.77 -9.04
CA ALA A 78 -18.05 -1.92 -9.24
C ALA A 78 -17.60 -0.47 -9.46
N THR A 79 -18.14 0.18 -10.49
CA THR A 79 -17.97 1.60 -10.75
C THR A 79 -19.34 2.25 -10.87
N MET A 80 -19.41 3.58 -10.94
CA MET A 80 -20.69 4.28 -11.18
C MET A 80 -21.27 4.01 -12.57
N GLY A 81 -20.50 3.41 -13.48
CA GLY A 81 -20.94 3.04 -14.82
C GLY A 81 -21.56 1.63 -14.89
N PRO A 82 -22.31 1.32 -15.96
CA PRO A 82 -23.09 0.09 -16.07
C PRO A 82 -22.26 -1.20 -16.28
N LYS A 83 -20.95 -1.08 -16.59
CA LYS A 83 -20.12 -2.23 -16.99
C LYS A 83 -19.04 -2.63 -15.98
N GLY A 84 -18.95 -1.94 -14.84
CA GLY A 84 -17.82 -2.12 -13.91
C GLY A 84 -16.47 -1.86 -14.60
N GLU A 85 -15.38 -2.12 -13.87
CA GLU A 85 -14.02 -1.99 -14.38
C GLU A 85 -13.27 -3.30 -14.16
N GLN A 86 -12.75 -3.90 -15.23
CA GLN A 86 -11.90 -5.09 -15.10
C GLN A 86 -10.54 -4.68 -14.56
N THR A 87 -10.12 -5.30 -13.46
CA THR A 87 -8.88 -4.96 -12.76
C THR A 87 -8.44 -6.12 -11.86
N ILE A 88 -7.49 -5.88 -10.96
CA ILE A 88 -7.00 -6.86 -9.98
C ILE A 88 -7.30 -6.40 -8.55
N LEU A 89 -7.68 -7.36 -7.71
CA LEU A 89 -7.79 -7.22 -6.27
C LEU A 89 -6.48 -7.70 -5.63
N ILE A 90 -5.86 -6.83 -4.85
CA ILE A 90 -4.63 -7.10 -4.12
C ILE A 90 -4.99 -7.35 -2.66
N ARG A 91 -4.47 -8.42 -2.05
CA ARG A 91 -4.61 -8.69 -0.62
C ARG A 91 -3.26 -8.91 0.04
N LEU A 92 -3.07 -8.28 1.19
CA LEU A 92 -1.90 -8.50 2.04
C LEU A 92 -1.92 -9.92 2.61
N VAL A 93 -0.80 -10.62 2.52
CA VAL A 93 -0.60 -11.90 3.22
C VAL A 93 -0.23 -11.61 4.66
N ARG A 94 -0.98 -12.16 5.62
CA ARG A 94 -0.76 -11.89 7.06
C ARG A 94 0.17 -12.94 7.67
N SER A 95 1.47 -12.84 7.39
CA SER A 95 2.48 -13.62 8.11
C SER A 95 2.94 -12.89 9.38
N PRO A 96 3.30 -13.59 10.47
CA PRO A 96 3.78 -12.96 11.70
C PRO A 96 4.94 -11.99 11.48
N GLU A 97 5.89 -12.35 10.62
CA GLU A 97 7.11 -11.59 10.36
C GLU A 97 6.80 -10.26 9.66
N LEU A 98 5.86 -10.26 8.70
CA LEU A 98 5.45 -9.04 8.02
C LEU A 98 4.65 -8.11 8.95
N ILE A 99 3.79 -8.68 9.80
CA ILE A 99 3.00 -7.89 10.77
C ILE A 99 3.92 -7.24 11.80
N GLU A 100 4.90 -7.98 12.32
CA GLU A 100 5.91 -7.44 13.23
C GLU A 100 6.69 -6.31 12.55
N ALA A 101 7.22 -6.54 11.34
CA ALA A 101 7.98 -5.54 10.60
C ALA A 101 7.16 -4.26 10.31
N LEU A 102 5.87 -4.38 10.00
CA LEU A 102 4.97 -3.24 9.80
C LEU A 102 4.69 -2.50 11.11
N SER A 103 4.56 -3.21 12.24
CA SER A 103 4.31 -2.58 13.54
C SER A 103 5.48 -1.74 14.04
N GLU A 104 6.69 -2.08 13.61
CA GLU A 104 7.95 -1.37 13.91
C GLU A 104 8.29 -0.30 12.86
N ASP A 105 7.46 -0.14 11.81
CA ASP A 105 7.79 0.74 10.69
C ASP A 105 7.57 2.23 11.01
N ASP A 106 8.67 2.99 11.03
CA ASP A 106 8.67 4.42 11.33
C ASP A 106 7.79 5.27 10.40
N ARG A 107 7.75 4.92 9.11
CA ARG A 107 7.01 5.70 8.10
C ARG A 107 5.51 5.52 8.28
N LEU A 108 5.07 4.29 8.52
CA LEU A 108 3.70 3.97 8.86
C LEU A 108 3.32 4.64 10.18
N GLY A 109 4.18 4.54 11.20
CA GLY A 109 3.97 5.24 12.47
C GLY A 109 3.81 6.76 12.31
N ARG A 110 4.63 7.39 11.46
CA ARG A 110 4.50 8.83 11.14
C ARG A 110 3.19 9.15 10.44
N TYR A 111 2.79 8.36 9.45
CA TYR A 111 1.52 8.54 8.75
C TYR A 111 0.32 8.45 9.71
N MET A 112 0.32 7.46 10.61
CA MET A 112 -0.75 7.28 11.59
C MET A 112 -0.82 8.45 12.59
N ARG A 113 0.33 9.02 13.01
CA ARG A 113 0.36 10.21 13.87
C ARG A 113 -0.27 11.43 13.21
N ILE A 114 0.06 11.70 11.94
CA ILE A 114 -0.53 12.83 11.20
C ILE A 114 -2.05 12.67 11.10
N TRP A 115 -2.55 11.45 10.86
CA TRP A 115 -3.99 11.19 10.84
C TRP A 115 -4.67 11.41 12.19
N ASP A 116 -4.05 10.97 13.29
CA ASP A 116 -4.58 11.21 14.63
C ASP A 116 -4.65 12.71 14.95
N GLU A 117 -3.63 13.49 14.58
CA GLU A 117 -3.64 14.95 14.71
C GLU A 117 -4.77 15.60 13.90
N VAL A 118 -4.94 15.20 12.64
CA VAL A 118 -6.00 15.70 11.76
C VAL A 118 -7.38 15.37 12.34
N LEU A 119 -7.62 14.14 12.77
CA LEU A 119 -8.90 13.72 13.34
C LEU A 119 -9.22 14.39 14.67
N ARG A 120 -8.22 14.66 15.50
CA ARG A 120 -8.40 15.44 16.74
C ARG A 120 -8.74 16.89 16.46
N GLY A 121 -8.20 17.49 15.40
CA GLY A 121 -8.54 18.85 14.99
C GLY A 121 -9.98 19.05 14.53
N PHE A 122 -10.71 17.96 14.25
CA PHE A 122 -12.14 17.99 13.92
C PHE A 122 -13.06 17.75 15.14
N ARG A 123 -12.51 17.52 16.33
CA ARG A 123 -13.27 17.42 17.60
C ARG A 123 -13.21 18.72 18.37
#